data_AF-A0A954PQ36-F1
#
_entry.id   AF-A0A954PQ36-F1
#
_cell.length_a   1.000
_cell.length_b   1.000
_cell.length_c   1.000
_cell.angle_alpha   90.00
_cell.angle_beta   90.00
_cell.angle_gamma   90.00
#
_symmetry.space_group_name_H-M   'P 1'
#
loop_
_entity.id
_entity.type
_entity.pdbx_description
1 polymer ?
#
loop_
_entity_poly.entity_id
_entity_poly.type
_entity_poly.pdbx_seq_one_letter_code
_entity_poly.pdbx_strand_id
1 'polypeptide(L)'
;MLFKKSKRKGFSLIEVIAAVIILAVVATATVATISPMREKSRKKLDEQNIASLNGVVQAYYMEKGAWPDRGLTYLYRDGFTSSRTNPTPYGGYYTWDNATKTVVNSYAP
;
A
#
# COMPACT_ATOMS: atom_id res chain seq x y z
N MET A 1 11.90 20.72 65.28
CA MET A 1 11.19 20.22 64.09
C MET A 1 12.22 20.11 62.95
N LEU A 2 12.69 18.91 62.62
CA LEU A 2 13.74 18.72 61.60
C LEU A 2 13.09 18.51 60.22
N PHE A 3 13.25 19.48 59.32
CA PHE A 3 12.83 19.35 57.93
C PHE A 3 13.84 18.51 57.14
N LYS A 4 13.49 17.25 56.87
CA LYS A 4 14.26 16.34 56.01
C LYS A 4 14.11 16.79 54.54
N LYS A 5 15.11 17.46 53.99
CA LYS A 5 15.16 17.80 52.55
C LYS A 5 15.22 16.51 51.72
N SER A 6 14.20 16.29 50.88
CA SER A 6 14.20 15.25 49.85
C SER A 6 15.27 15.56 48.81
N LYS A 7 16.26 14.66 48.64
CA LYS A 7 17.26 14.77 47.57
C LYS A 7 16.57 14.47 46.23
N ARG A 8 16.30 15.51 45.44
CA ARG A 8 15.92 15.34 44.03
C ARG A 8 17.16 14.84 43.28
N LYS A 9 17.13 13.58 42.84
CA LYS A 9 18.16 13.04 41.95
C LYS A 9 17.88 13.58 40.54
N GLY A 10 18.83 14.34 39.99
CA GLY A 10 18.82 14.77 38.60
C GLY A 10 19.26 13.63 37.68
N PHE A 11 18.88 13.73 36.41
CA PHE A 11 19.29 12.81 35.35
C PHE A 11 20.81 12.88 35.16
N SER A 12 21.49 11.74 35.02
CA SER A 12 22.93 11.70 34.75
C SER A 12 23.21 11.84 33.26
N LEU A 13 24.31 12.51 32.91
CA LEU A 13 24.80 12.59 31.52
C LEU A 13 25.03 11.20 30.92
N ILE A 14 25.49 10.24 31.73
CA ILE A 14 25.71 8.86 31.27
C ILE A 14 24.40 8.18 30.87
N GLU A 15 23.30 8.46 31.58
CA GLU A 15 21.98 7.88 31.27
C GLU A 15 21.45 8.43 29.95
N VAL A 16 21.68 9.72 29.68
CA VAL A 16 21.30 10.34 28.40
C VAL A 16 22.11 9.74 27.25
N ILE A 17 23.42 9.56 27.42
CA ILE A 17 24.27 8.97 26.39
C ILE A 17 23.87 7.52 26.10
N ALA A 18 23.65 6.72 27.15
CA ALA A 18 23.18 5.34 27.01
C ALA A 18 21.82 5.28 26.29
N ALA A 19 20.88 6.16 26.64
CA ALA A 19 19.57 6.24 25.98
C ALA A 19 19.68 6.59 24.50
N VAL A 20 20.50 7.58 24.13
CA VAL A 20 20.69 8.00 22.73
C VAL A 20 21.30 6.88 21.88
N ILE A 21 22.24 6.12 22.43
CA ILE A 21 22.83 4.95 21.75
C ILE A 21 21.77 3.89 21.45
N ILE A 22 20.92 3.55 22.44
CA ILE A 22 19.84 2.58 22.24
C ILE A 22 18.86 3.09 21.17
N LEU A 23 18.49 4.37 21.22
CA LEU A 23 17.59 4.98 20.24
C LEU A 23 18.17 4.94 18.81
N ALA A 24 19.48 5.18 18.64
CA ALA A 24 20.14 5.11 17.34
C ALA A 24 20.11 3.69 16.73
N VAL A 25 20.34 2.66 17.55
CA VAL A 25 20.29 1.26 17.10
C VAL A 25 18.86 0.85 16.74
N VAL A 26 17.87 1.20 17.58
CA VAL A 26 16.46 0.89 17.30
C VAL A 26 15.98 1.61 16.04
N ALA A 27 16.32 2.89 15.88
CA ALA A 27 15.92 3.67 14.71
C ALA A 27 16.44 3.04 13.40
N THR A 28 17.71 2.65 13.36
CA THR A 28 18.29 2.02 12.15
C THR A 28 17.67 0.66 11.84
N ALA A 29 17.41 -0.18 12.86
CA ALA A 29 16.78 -1.48 12.68
C ALA A 29 15.34 -1.39 12.12
N THR A 30 14.57 -0.38 12.54
CA THR A 30 13.17 -0.20 12.09
C THR A 30 13.03 0.16 10.60
N VAL A 31 13.98 0.95 10.05
CA VAL A 31 13.96 1.33 8.63
C VAL A 31 14.20 0.11 7.73
N ALA A 32 15.11 -0.79 8.12
CA ALA A 32 15.48 -1.97 7.33
C ALA A 32 14.31 -2.96 7.15
N THR A 33 13.35 -3.00 8.07
CA THR A 33 12.25 -3.98 8.04
C THR A 33 11.05 -3.57 7.19
N ILE A 34 10.81 -2.26 7.03
CA ILE A 34 9.57 -1.75 6.42
C ILE A 34 9.60 -1.83 4.89
N SER A 35 10.76 -1.62 4.27
CA SER A 35 10.89 -1.59 2.80
C SER A 35 10.43 -2.87 2.09
N PRO A 36 10.91 -4.09 2.43
CA PRO A 36 10.47 -5.32 1.76
C PRO A 36 9.01 -5.67 2.05
N MET A 37 8.51 -5.29 3.23
CA MET A 37 7.12 -5.53 3.62
C MET A 37 6.15 -4.72 2.76
N ARG A 38 6.47 -3.44 2.50
CA ARG A 38 5.66 -2.57 1.63
C ARG A 38 5.60 -3.10 0.20
N GLU A 39 6.70 -3.59 -0.35
CA GLU A 39 6.71 -4.14 -1.70
C GLU A 39 5.86 -5.41 -1.80
N LYS A 40 5.99 -6.32 -0.83
CA LYS A 40 5.14 -7.51 -0.76
C LYS A 40 3.66 -7.16 -0.65
N SER A 41 3.31 -6.14 0.13
CA SER A 41 1.95 -5.64 0.23
C SER A 41 1.44 -5.04 -1.08
N ARG A 42 2.25 -4.24 -1.79
CA ARG A 42 1.87 -3.69 -3.11
C ARG A 42 1.61 -4.79 -4.12
N LYS A 43 2.51 -5.78 -4.21
CA LYS A 43 2.34 -6.92 -5.12
C LYS A 43 1.07 -7.70 -4.84
N LYS A 44 0.80 -8.00 -3.56
CA LYS A 44 -0.42 -8.72 -3.17
C LYS A 44 -1.69 -7.92 -3.46
N LEU A 45 -1.66 -6.61 -3.22
CA LEU A 45 -2.78 -5.72 -3.59
C LEU A 45 -2.99 -5.69 -5.10
N ASP A 46 -1.91 -5.67 -5.88
CA ASP A 46 -1.96 -5.68 -7.33
C ASP A 46 -2.60 -6.97 -7.88
N GLU A 47 -2.13 -8.13 -7.40
CA GLU A 47 -2.70 -9.44 -7.74
C GLU A 47 -4.19 -9.51 -7.40
N GLN A 48 -4.59 -9.01 -6.22
CA GLN A 48 -5.99 -8.97 -5.79
C GLN A 48 -6.84 -8.04 -6.67
N ASN A 49 -6.32 -6.86 -7.00
CA ASN A 49 -7.02 -5.90 -7.85
C ASN A 49 -7.21 -6.45 -9.27
N ILE A 50 -6.19 -7.08 -9.86
CA ILE A 50 -6.29 -7.71 -11.18
C ILE A 50 -7.35 -8.81 -11.16
N ALA A 51 -7.34 -9.68 -10.16
CA ALA A 51 -8.34 -10.75 -10.03
C ALA A 51 -9.77 -10.19 -9.89
N SER A 52 -9.93 -9.15 -9.06
CA SER A 52 -11.22 -8.49 -8.85
C SER A 52 -11.71 -7.81 -10.13
N LEU A 53 -10.87 -7.01 -10.78
CA LEU A 53 -11.22 -6.33 -12.02
C LEU A 53 -11.53 -7.32 -13.15
N ASN A 54 -10.77 -8.42 -13.27
CA ASN A 54 -11.10 -9.49 -14.22
C ASN A 54 -12.51 -10.04 -13.97
N GLY A 55 -12.88 -10.33 -12.73
CA GLY A 55 -14.24 -10.76 -12.39
C GLY A 55 -15.31 -9.75 -12.79
N VAL A 56 -15.05 -8.45 -12.55
CA VAL A 56 -15.93 -7.36 -12.95
C VAL A 56 -16.06 -7.25 -14.46
N VAL A 57 -14.96 -7.39 -15.21
CA VAL A 57 -14.96 -7.38 -16.67
C VAL A 57 -15.76 -8.55 -17.24
N GLN A 58 -15.66 -9.74 -16.65
CA GLN A 58 -16.47 -10.89 -17.05
C GLN A 58 -17.96 -10.63 -16.80
N ALA A 59 -18.33 -10.07 -15.64
CA ALA A 59 -19.71 -9.68 -15.36
C ALA A 59 -20.23 -8.63 -16.36
N TYR A 60 -19.41 -7.63 -16.70
CA TYR A 60 -19.74 -6.63 -17.71
C TYR A 60 -19.99 -7.27 -19.09
N TYR A 61 -19.14 -8.22 -19.50
CA TYR A 61 -19.34 -8.95 -20.75
C TYR A 61 -20.62 -9.78 -20.74
N MET A 62 -20.96 -10.42 -19.62
CA MET A 62 -22.21 -11.18 -19.48
C MET A 62 -23.45 -10.30 -19.59
N GLU A 63 -23.40 -9.06 -19.07
CA GLU A 63 -24.55 -8.15 -19.10
C GLU A 63 -24.67 -7.36 -20.41
N LYS A 64 -23.54 -6.85 -20.93
CA LYS A 64 -23.53 -5.96 -22.10
C LYS A 64 -23.25 -6.68 -23.42
N GLY A 65 -22.75 -7.92 -23.36
CA GLY A 65 -22.33 -8.69 -24.55
C GLY A 65 -21.07 -8.14 -25.23
N ALA A 66 -20.37 -7.20 -24.60
CA ALA A 66 -19.19 -6.54 -25.15
C ALA A 66 -18.09 -6.38 -24.09
N TRP A 67 -16.84 -6.45 -24.52
CA TRP A 67 -15.69 -6.18 -23.64
C TRP A 67 -15.56 -4.66 -23.39
N PRO A 68 -15.01 -4.24 -22.24
CA PRO A 68 -14.80 -2.83 -21.93
C PRO A 68 -13.70 -2.21 -22.81
N ASP A 69 -13.61 -0.88 -22.77
CA ASP A 69 -12.52 -0.14 -23.39
C ASP A 69 -11.17 -0.45 -22.71
N ARG A 70 -10.07 -0.16 -23.41
CA ARG A 70 -8.71 -0.34 -22.88
C ARG A 70 -8.50 0.34 -21.52
N GLY A 71 -9.16 1.47 -21.27
CA GLY A 71 -9.04 2.22 -20.02
C GLY A 71 -9.99 1.78 -18.91
N LEU A 72 -10.83 0.76 -19.14
CA LEU A 72 -11.87 0.30 -18.20
C LEU A 72 -12.89 1.40 -17.81
N THR A 73 -13.01 2.46 -18.61
CA THR A 73 -13.86 3.62 -18.34
C THR A 73 -15.34 3.24 -18.36
N TYR A 74 -15.74 2.32 -19.24
CA TYR A 74 -17.12 1.85 -19.34
C TYR A 74 -17.58 1.08 -18.11
N LEU A 75 -16.66 0.41 -17.39
CA LEU A 75 -17.01 -0.22 -16.13
C LEU A 75 -17.49 0.81 -15.11
N TYR A 76 -16.87 1.99 -15.07
CA TYR A 76 -17.29 3.05 -14.15
C TYR A 76 -18.61 3.68 -14.60
N ARG A 77 -18.69 4.04 -15.88
CA ARG A 77 -19.88 4.69 -16.45
C ARG A 77 -21.14 3.84 -16.27
N ASP A 78 -20.99 2.53 -16.41
CA ASP A 78 -22.11 1.59 -16.34
C ASP A 78 -22.29 1.01 -14.92
N GLY A 79 -21.55 1.51 -13.92
CA GLY A 79 -21.77 1.24 -12.49
C GLY A 79 -21.11 -0.01 -11.91
N PHE A 80 -20.23 -0.67 -12.66
CA PHE A 80 -19.53 -1.90 -12.26
C PHE A 80 -18.31 -1.66 -11.35
N THR A 81 -17.71 -0.46 -11.40
CA THR A 81 -16.62 -0.05 -10.50
C THR A 81 -16.89 1.33 -9.94
N SER A 82 -16.45 1.58 -8.71
CA SER A 82 -16.57 2.89 -8.06
C SER A 82 -15.50 3.89 -8.50
N SER A 83 -14.45 3.44 -9.18
CA SER A 83 -13.34 4.29 -9.61
C SER A 83 -13.29 4.42 -11.13
N ARG A 84 -13.29 5.65 -11.64
CA ARG A 84 -13.18 5.92 -13.09
C ARG A 84 -11.87 5.44 -13.68
N THR A 85 -10.78 5.53 -12.92
CA THR A 85 -9.43 5.37 -13.46
C THR A 85 -8.75 4.09 -12.99
N ASN A 86 -9.29 3.35 -12.01
CA ASN A 86 -8.74 2.09 -11.50
C ASN A 86 -7.20 2.18 -11.29
N PRO A 87 -6.74 2.97 -10.31
CA PRO A 87 -5.31 3.23 -10.10
C PRO A 87 -4.57 2.00 -9.57
N THR A 88 -3.30 1.87 -9.95
CA THR A 88 -2.44 0.77 -9.48
C THR A 88 -1.68 1.16 -8.21
N PRO A 89 -1.21 0.19 -7.39
CA PRO A 89 -0.33 0.44 -6.24
C PRO A 89 1.04 1.04 -6.56
N TYR A 90 1.42 1.05 -7.84
CA TYR A 90 2.70 1.49 -8.38
C TYR A 90 2.62 2.85 -9.10
N GLY A 91 1.41 3.40 -9.23
CA GLY A 91 1.13 4.58 -10.05
C GLY A 91 0.55 4.19 -11.41
N GLY A 92 -0.08 5.16 -12.08
CA GLY A 92 -0.83 4.89 -13.31
C GLY A 92 -2.11 4.08 -13.06
N TYR A 93 -2.58 3.40 -14.11
CA TYR A 93 -3.92 2.81 -14.18
C TYR A 93 -3.89 1.42 -14.79
N TYR A 94 -4.79 0.54 -14.33
CA TYR A 94 -5.00 -0.75 -14.98
C TYR A 94 -5.56 -0.58 -16.39
N THR A 95 -5.17 -1.49 -17.29
CA THR A 95 -5.70 -1.49 -18.65
C THR A 95 -6.26 -2.85 -19.02
N TRP A 96 -7.27 -2.86 -19.88
CA TRP A 96 -7.77 -4.07 -20.50
C TRP A 96 -6.91 -4.45 -21.70
N ASP A 97 -6.40 -5.68 -21.70
CA ASP A 97 -5.76 -6.29 -22.85
C ASP A 97 -6.74 -7.20 -23.60
N ASN A 98 -7.11 -6.77 -24.81
CA ASN A 98 -8.02 -7.52 -25.65
C ASN A 98 -7.37 -8.79 -26.25
N ALA A 99 -6.05 -8.89 -26.36
CA ALA A 99 -5.40 -10.07 -26.89
C ALA A 99 -5.47 -11.23 -25.90
N THR A 100 -5.12 -10.96 -24.64
CA THR A 100 -5.11 -11.96 -23.57
C THR A 100 -6.45 -12.08 -22.85
N LYS A 101 -7.39 -11.16 -23.08
CA LYS A 101 -8.69 -11.08 -22.37
C LYS A 101 -8.49 -10.96 -20.85
N THR A 102 -7.52 -10.16 -20.45
CA THR A 102 -7.19 -9.92 -19.04
C THR A 102 -6.88 -8.46 -18.77
N VAL A 103 -7.10 -8.08 -17.52
CA VAL A 103 -6.62 -6.81 -16.96
C VAL A 103 -5.14 -6.92 -16.68
N VAL A 104 -4.38 -5.93 -17.14
CA VAL A 104 -2.92 -5.88 -17.02
C VAL A 104 -2.48 -4.60 -16.32
N ASN A 105 -1.40 -4.72 -15.56
CA ASN A 105 -0.68 -3.61 -14.96
C ASN A 105 0.70 -3.47 -15.61
N SER A 106 0.90 -2.42 -16.42
CA SER A 106 2.20 -2.13 -17.05
C SER A 106 3.18 -1.38 -16.15
N TYR A 107 2.76 -1.03 -14.92
CA TYR A 107 3.54 -0.26 -13.95
C TYR A 107 4.10 -1.13 -12.82
N ALA A 108 3.75 -2.42 -12.78
CA ALA A 108 4.35 -3.36 -11.85
C ALA A 108 5.85 -3.59 -12.20
N PRO A 109 6.74 -3.70 -11.20
CA PRO A 109 8.16 -3.95 -11.38
C PRO A 109 8.51 -5.38 -11.80
#